data_AF-A0A932ZR20-F1
#
_entry.id   AF-A0A932ZR20-F1
#
_cell.length_a   1.000
_cell.length_b   1.000
_cell.length_c   1.000
_cell.angle_alpha   90.00
_cell.angle_beta   90.00
_cell.angle_gamma   90.00
#
_symmetry.space_group_name_H-M   'P 1'
#
loop_
_entity.id
_entity.type
_entity.pdbx_description
1 polymer ?
#
loop_
_entity_poly.entity_id
_entity_poly.type
_entity_poly.pdbx_seq_one_letter_code
_entity_poly.pdbx_strand_id
1 'polypeptide(L)'
;MREPAEVYHRKAQEHLSSHQLAEFRRCPLLHRRRQLGLLKDEDRPAYQVGRAAHTLILEGQDTCDREYAVGGPVNPKTGEVFGPRTKAYRDWATEQTRQVLTDDQAALVVCMADSVKTHEVARGLLAAGIPEGVVRVPHCGVPCQIRMDWFFYACRLTILSR
;
A
#
# COMPACT_ATOMS: atom_id res chain seq x y z
N MET A 1 16.77 -0.06 -4.65
CA MET A 1 15.38 0.41 -4.83
C MET A 1 14.41 -0.22 -3.84
N ARG A 2 14.59 -1.47 -3.38
CA ARG A 2 13.70 -2.07 -2.38
C ARG A 2 14.01 -1.54 -0.97
N GLU A 3 13.02 -0.98 -0.31
CA GLU A 3 13.06 -0.49 1.07
C GLU A 3 11.66 -0.72 1.67
N PRO A 4 11.51 -1.09 2.95
CA PRO A 4 10.20 -1.28 3.55
C PRO A 4 9.35 0.00 3.50
N ALA A 5 8.04 -0.15 3.32
CA ALA A 5 7.06 0.94 3.28
C ALA A 5 7.23 1.92 4.45
N GLU A 6 7.39 1.38 5.67
CA GLU A 6 7.56 2.16 6.89
C GLU A 6 8.77 3.11 6.82
N VAL A 7 9.89 2.63 6.27
CA VAL A 7 11.11 3.45 6.16
C VAL A 7 10.91 4.57 5.12
N TYR A 8 10.23 4.29 4.02
CA TYR A 8 9.85 5.31 3.03
C TYR A 8 8.95 6.40 3.65
N HIS A 9 7.92 6.00 4.37
CA HIS A 9 7.00 6.93 5.03
C HIS A 9 7.69 7.75 6.12
N ARG A 10 8.58 7.14 6.90
CA ARG A 10 9.37 7.86 7.92
C ARG A 10 10.25 8.94 7.29
N LYS A 11 10.88 8.66 6.15
CA LYS A 11 11.72 9.64 5.43
C LYS A 11 10.94 10.78 4.78
N ALA A 12 9.60 10.76 4.79
CA ALA A 12 8.79 11.86 4.28
C ALA A 12 8.94 13.16 5.09
N GLN A 13 9.49 13.09 6.31
CA GLN A 13 9.84 14.29 7.08
C GLN A 13 11.06 15.03 6.49
N GLU A 14 11.93 14.31 5.79
CA GLU A 14 13.19 14.83 5.25
C GLU A 14 13.15 15.02 3.72
N HIS A 15 12.29 14.26 3.04
CA HIS A 15 12.20 14.21 1.59
C HIS A 15 10.80 14.55 1.11
N LEU A 16 10.71 15.51 0.19
CA LEU A 16 9.45 15.92 -0.44
C LEU A 16 8.93 14.81 -1.37
N SER A 17 7.66 14.47 -1.21
CA SER A 17 6.91 13.56 -2.09
C SER A 17 5.88 14.31 -2.93
N SER A 18 5.40 13.68 -4.00
CA SER A 18 4.33 14.22 -4.85
C SER A 18 3.04 14.51 -4.07
N HIS A 19 2.69 13.64 -3.11
CA HIS A 19 1.51 13.82 -2.27
C HIS A 19 1.64 15.08 -1.39
N GLN A 20 2.80 15.28 -0.77
CA GLN A 20 3.09 16.48 0.02
C GLN A 20 3.05 17.75 -0.83
N LEU A 21 3.58 17.70 -2.05
CA LEU A 21 3.52 18.83 -2.96
C LEU A 21 2.08 19.14 -3.40
N ALA A 22 1.27 18.12 -3.69
CA ALA A 22 -0.14 18.30 -4.01
C ALA A 22 -0.91 18.91 -2.84
N GLU A 23 -0.64 18.47 -1.61
CA GLU A 23 -1.23 19.07 -0.41
C GLU A 23 -0.79 20.52 -0.23
N PHE A 24 0.50 20.82 -0.38
CA PHE A 24 1.01 22.19 -0.30
C PHE A 24 0.33 23.11 -1.32
N ARG A 25 0.21 22.66 -2.58
CA ARG A 25 -0.50 23.41 -3.64
C ARG A 25 -1.96 23.69 -3.30
N ARG A 26 -2.62 22.76 -2.61
CA ARG A 26 -4.02 22.91 -2.18
C ARG A 26 -4.16 23.80 -0.94
N CYS A 27 -3.31 23.59 0.06
CA CYS A 27 -3.33 24.31 1.33
C CYS A 27 -1.96 24.27 2.02
N PRO A 28 -1.13 25.32 1.89
CA PRO A 28 0.18 25.39 2.52
C PRO A 28 0.14 25.24 4.05
N LEU A 29 -0.91 25.77 4.70
CA LEU A 29 -1.08 25.67 6.15
C LEU A 29 -1.29 24.22 6.61
N LEU A 30 -2.09 23.45 5.87
CA LEU A 30 -2.33 22.04 6.17
C LEU A 30 -1.03 21.24 6.07
N HIS A 31 -0.29 21.46 4.97
CA HIS A 31 1.03 20.86 4.77
C HIS A 31 1.99 21.18 5.92
N ARG A 32 2.06 22.44 6.35
CA ARG A 32 2.90 22.86 7.47
C ARG A 32 2.49 22.20 8.79
N ARG A 33 1.18 22.08 9.07
CA ARG A 33 0.69 21.43 10.29
C ARG A 33 1.02 19.94 10.32
N ARG A 34 0.92 19.24 9.19
CA ARG A 34 1.34 17.84 9.07
C ARG A 34 2.85 17.66 9.26
N GLN A 35 3.66 18.53 8.65
CA GLN A 35 5.11 18.50 8.84
C GLN A 35 5.51 18.70 10.31
N LEU A 36 4.78 19.53 11.05
CA LEU A 36 4.99 19.74 12.49
C LEU A 36 4.40 18.62 13.36
N GLY A 37 3.81 17.58 12.77
CA GLY A 37 3.19 16.47 13.50
C GLY A 37 1.91 16.86 14.25
N LEU A 38 1.31 18.02 13.93
CA LEU A 38 0.12 18.55 14.62
C LEU A 38 -1.18 17.87 14.17
N LEU A 39 -1.11 17.04 13.13
CA LEU A 39 -2.24 16.30 12.57
C LEU A 39 -1.84 14.83 12.44
N LYS A 40 -2.72 13.93 12.89
CA LYS A 40 -2.58 12.50 12.69
C LYS A 40 -3.28 12.12 11.39
N ASP A 41 -2.63 11.31 10.57
CA ASP A 41 -3.31 10.63 9.48
C ASP A 41 -4.14 9.48 10.07
N GLU A 42 -5.43 9.47 9.74
CA GLU A 42 -6.33 8.39 10.12
C GLU A 42 -6.31 7.34 9.02
N ASP A 43 -5.92 6.12 9.36
CA ASP A 43 -6.09 5.00 8.47
C ASP A 43 -7.59 4.67 8.36
N ARG A 44 -8.12 4.77 7.15
CA ARG A 44 -9.53 4.50 6.90
C ARG A 44 -9.70 3.04 6.50
N PRO A 45 -10.67 2.31 7.08
CA PRO A 45 -10.97 0.94 6.67
C PRO A 45 -11.18 0.79 5.15
N ALA A 46 -11.68 1.84 4.49
CA ALA A 46 -11.88 1.88 3.05
C ALA A 46 -10.61 1.67 2.21
N TYR A 47 -9.41 1.91 2.76
CA TYR A 47 -8.15 1.72 2.03
C TYR A 47 -7.62 0.30 2.10
N GLN A 48 -8.13 -0.54 3.01
CA GLN A 48 -7.54 -1.84 3.30
C GLN A 48 -7.64 -2.82 2.12
N VAL A 49 -8.82 -2.91 1.48
CA VAL A 49 -9.03 -3.74 0.28
C VAL A 49 -8.11 -3.29 -0.86
N GLY A 50 -8.00 -1.98 -1.07
CA GLY A 50 -7.14 -1.41 -2.10
C GLY A 50 -5.66 -1.75 -1.87
N ARG A 51 -5.17 -1.61 -0.64
CA ARG A 51 -3.80 -1.99 -0.28
C ARG A 51 -3.54 -3.48 -0.45
N ALA A 52 -4.47 -4.34 -0.02
CA ALA A 52 -4.33 -5.79 -0.19
C ALA A 52 -4.31 -6.21 -1.66
N ALA A 53 -5.19 -5.63 -2.48
CA ALA A 53 -5.17 -5.84 -3.94
C ALA A 53 -3.84 -5.37 -4.54
N HIS A 54 -3.36 -4.19 -4.15
CA HIS A 54 -2.08 -3.64 -4.59
C HIS A 54 -0.89 -4.55 -4.25
N THR A 55 -0.80 -5.00 -2.99
CA THR A 55 0.22 -5.97 -2.54
C THR A 55 0.13 -7.26 -3.36
N LEU A 56 -1.06 -7.83 -3.53
CA LEU A 56 -1.23 -9.09 -4.27
C LEU A 56 -0.87 -8.96 -5.76
N ILE A 57 -1.25 -7.85 -6.39
CA ILE A 57 -1.00 -7.59 -7.82
C ILE A 57 0.49 -7.39 -8.09
N LEU A 58 1.18 -6.62 -7.25
CA LEU A 58 2.54 -6.16 -7.53
C LEU A 58 3.61 -7.01 -6.81
N GLU A 59 3.36 -7.42 -5.58
CA GLU A 59 4.36 -8.10 -4.74
C GLU A 59 4.11 -9.61 -4.63
N GLY A 60 2.96 -10.08 -5.10
CA GLY A 60 2.60 -11.50 -5.20
C GLY A 60 2.01 -12.10 -3.93
N GLN A 61 1.65 -13.38 -4.03
CA GLN A 61 0.92 -14.12 -2.99
C GLN A 61 1.71 -14.20 -1.68
N ASP A 62 2.99 -14.55 -1.73
CA ASP A 62 3.82 -14.72 -0.53
C ASP A 62 3.90 -13.44 0.32
N THR A 63 3.98 -12.27 -0.32
CA THR A 63 3.99 -10.98 0.39
C THR A 63 2.61 -10.68 0.96
N CYS A 64 1.55 -10.93 0.20
CA CYS A 64 0.17 -10.76 0.67
C CYS A 64 -0.12 -11.64 1.90
N ASP A 65 0.26 -12.92 1.89
CA ASP A 65 0.02 -13.85 3.01
C ASP A 65 0.80 -13.48 4.27
N ARG A 66 1.97 -12.85 4.10
CA ARG A 66 2.77 -12.32 5.20
C ARG A 66 2.16 -11.06 5.81
N GLU A 67 1.50 -10.23 5.01
CA GLU A 67 0.96 -8.93 5.46
C GLU A 67 -0.48 -9.00 5.95
N TYR A 68 -1.26 -9.95 5.45
CA TYR A 68 -2.70 -10.05 5.70
C TYR A 68 -3.07 -11.39 6.35
N ALA A 69 -3.98 -11.34 7.32
CA ALA A 69 -4.67 -12.49 7.87
C ALA A 69 -6.11 -12.49 7.32
N VAL A 70 -6.55 -13.61 6.77
CA VAL A 70 -7.89 -13.75 6.16
C VAL A 70 -8.77 -14.60 7.05
N GLY A 71 -10.04 -14.22 7.17
CA GLY A 71 -11.07 -15.01 7.83
C GLY A 71 -11.30 -14.58 9.28
N GLY A 72 -11.48 -15.54 10.18
CA GLY A 72 -11.75 -15.28 11.58
C GLY A 72 -11.93 -16.56 12.41
N PRO A 73 -12.24 -16.43 13.70
CA PRO A 73 -12.45 -17.59 14.57
C PRO A 73 -13.69 -18.37 14.13
N VAL A 74 -13.59 -19.70 14.15
CA VAL A 74 -14.70 -20.60 13.77
C VAL A 74 -15.60 -20.85 14.97
N ASN A 75 -16.91 -20.75 14.76
CA ASN A 75 -17.91 -21.09 15.76
C ASN A 75 -18.00 -22.63 15.90
N PRO A 76 -17.67 -23.21 17.06
CA PRO A 76 -17.68 -24.66 17.24
C PRO A 76 -19.07 -25.30 17.13
N LYS A 77 -20.15 -24.51 17.22
CA LYS A 77 -21.53 -25.01 17.10
C LYS A 77 -22.02 -25.09 15.67
N THR A 78 -21.63 -24.14 14.82
CA THR A 78 -22.11 -24.04 13.43
C THR A 78 -21.07 -24.48 12.41
N GLY A 79 -19.78 -24.50 12.79
CA GLY A 79 -18.67 -24.72 11.85
C GLY A 79 -18.37 -23.51 10.97
N GLU A 80 -19.10 -22.41 11.11
CA GLU A 80 -18.95 -21.19 10.32
C GLU A 80 -18.07 -20.16 11.04
N VAL A 81 -17.43 -19.27 10.28
CA VAL A 81 -16.63 -18.17 10.83
C VAL A 81 -17.54 -17.15 11.52
N PHE A 82 -17.13 -16.66 12.69
CA PHE A 82 -17.84 -15.58 13.37
C PHE A 82 -17.80 -14.29 12.52
N GLY A 83 -18.95 -13.62 12.38
CA GLY A 83 -19.00 -12.37 11.61
C GLY A 83 -18.16 -11.24 12.23
N PRO A 84 -17.73 -10.24 11.42
CA PRO A 84 -16.81 -9.18 11.84
C PRO A 84 -17.36 -8.25 12.93
N ARG A 85 -18.69 -8.24 13.12
CA ARG A 85 -19.37 -7.45 14.17
C ARG A 85 -19.43 -8.17 15.53
N THR A 86 -18.96 -9.41 15.62
CA THR A 86 -19.00 -10.19 16.87
C THR A 86 -17.83 -9.84 17.78
N LYS A 87 -17.97 -10.12 19.08
CA LYS A 87 -16.87 -9.96 20.04
C LYS A 87 -15.71 -10.93 19.71
N ALA A 88 -16.03 -12.19 19.44
CA ALA A 88 -15.03 -13.22 19.12
C ALA A 88 -14.13 -12.80 17.94
N TYR A 89 -14.72 -12.27 16.87
CA TYR A 89 -13.94 -11.78 15.73
C TYR A 89 -13.06 -10.59 16.10
N ARG A 90 -13.58 -9.62 16.86
CA ARG A 90 -12.79 -8.44 17.29
C ARG A 90 -11.63 -8.82 18.19
N ASP A 91 -11.85 -9.75 19.12
CA ASP A 91 -10.82 -10.24 20.03
C ASP A 91 -9.71 -10.94 19.21
N TRP A 92 -10.08 -11.87 18.33
CA TRP A 92 -9.15 -12.53 17.41
C TRP A 92 -8.39 -11.56 16.50
N ALA A 93 -9.09 -10.54 15.96
CA ALA A 93 -8.48 -9.54 15.09
C ALA A 93 -7.46 -8.67 15.82
N THR A 94 -7.68 -8.40 17.11
CA THR A 94 -6.77 -7.63 17.97
C THR A 94 -5.50 -8.42 18.30
N GLU A 95 -5.58 -9.75 18.33
CA GLU A 95 -4.44 -10.65 18.53
C GLU A 95 -3.57 -10.82 17.28
N GLN A 96 -4.05 -10.41 16.09
CA GLN A 96 -3.27 -10.53 14.86
C GLN A 96 -2.16 -9.47 14.80
N THR A 97 -0.98 -9.90 14.39
CA THR A 97 0.13 -9.00 14.01
C THR A 97 0.02 -8.50 12.56
N ARG A 98 -0.90 -9.08 11.80
CA ARG A 98 -1.17 -8.82 10.37
C ARG A 98 -2.46 -8.02 10.21
N GLN A 99 -2.61 -7.35 9.07
CA GLN A 99 -3.85 -6.67 8.72
C GLN A 99 -4.95 -7.69 8.44
N VAL A 100 -6.12 -7.53 9.07
CA VAL A 100 -7.20 -8.52 9.00
C VAL A 100 -8.17 -8.23 7.87
N LEU A 101 -8.37 -9.18 6.96
CA LEU A 101 -9.39 -9.15 5.92
C LEU A 101 -10.51 -10.14 6.24
N THR A 102 -11.76 -9.76 6.00
CA THR A 102 -12.87 -10.72 5.96
C THR A 102 -12.74 -11.63 4.73
N ASP A 103 -13.42 -12.77 4.74
CA ASP A 103 -13.46 -13.67 3.58
C ASP A 103 -13.98 -12.96 2.32
N ASP A 104 -15.05 -12.16 2.45
CA ASP A 104 -15.59 -11.36 1.34
C ASP A 104 -14.57 -10.34 0.79
N GLN A 105 -13.80 -9.70 1.66
CA GLN A 105 -12.76 -8.76 1.25
C GLN A 105 -11.62 -9.46 0.54
N ALA A 106 -11.19 -10.62 1.05
CA ALA A 106 -10.15 -11.43 0.42
C ALA A 106 -10.61 -11.96 -0.95
N ALA A 107 -11.86 -12.43 -1.07
CA ALA A 107 -12.44 -12.83 -2.34
C ALA A 107 -12.45 -11.68 -3.35
N LEU A 108 -12.84 -10.47 -2.92
CA LEU A 108 -12.80 -9.28 -3.77
C LEU A 108 -11.36 -8.94 -4.22
N VAL A 109 -10.38 -9.01 -3.32
CA VAL A 109 -8.95 -8.80 -3.61
C VAL A 109 -8.45 -9.78 -4.67
N VAL A 110 -8.79 -11.06 -4.56
CA VAL A 110 -8.44 -12.09 -5.54
C VAL A 110 -9.07 -11.79 -6.90
N CYS A 111 -10.37 -11.46 -6.94
CA CYS A 111 -11.06 -11.09 -8.18
C CYS A 111 -10.40 -9.88 -8.87
N MET A 112 -9.98 -8.86 -8.10
CA MET A 112 -9.27 -7.71 -8.64
C MET A 112 -7.91 -8.11 -9.22
N ALA A 113 -7.15 -8.95 -8.51
CA ALA A 113 -5.85 -9.41 -8.97
C ALA A 113 -5.94 -10.27 -10.23
N ASP A 114 -6.91 -11.19 -10.30
CA ASP A 114 -7.14 -12.03 -11.47
C ASP A 114 -7.58 -11.21 -12.69
N SER A 115 -8.41 -10.18 -12.48
CA SER A 115 -8.80 -9.25 -13.55
C SER A 115 -7.58 -8.52 -14.14
N VAL A 116 -6.62 -8.11 -13.31
CA VAL A 116 -5.39 -7.47 -13.78
C VAL A 116 -4.47 -8.46 -14.49
N LYS A 117 -4.31 -9.67 -13.95
CA LYS A 117 -3.44 -10.72 -14.52
C LYS A 117 -3.93 -11.21 -15.89
N THR A 118 -5.25 -11.26 -16.08
CA THR A 118 -5.88 -11.71 -17.33
C THR A 118 -5.95 -10.60 -18.39
N HIS A 119 -5.84 -9.34 -18.00
CA HIS A 119 -5.85 -8.20 -18.94
C HIS A 119 -4.55 -8.11 -19.74
N GLU A 120 -4.65 -8.21 -21.07
CA GLU A 120 -3.51 -8.31 -22.00
C GLU A 120 -2.45 -7.22 -21.78
N VAL A 121 -2.89 -5.95 -21.75
CA VAL A 121 -1.97 -4.81 -21.59
C VAL A 121 -1.32 -4.80 -20.21
N ALA A 122 -2.08 -5.11 -19.15
CA ALA A 122 -1.58 -5.03 -17.78
C ALA A 122 -0.57 -6.15 -17.52
N ARG A 123 -0.87 -7.35 -18.01
CA ARG A 123 0.08 -8.47 -18.03
C ARG A 123 1.38 -8.11 -18.73
N GLY A 124 1.32 -7.40 -19.87
CA GLY A 124 2.51 -6.93 -20.57
C GLY A 124 3.33 -5.91 -19.75
N LEU A 125 2.66 -4.93 -19.14
CA LEU A 125 3.31 -3.91 -18.30
C LEU A 125 3.97 -4.49 -17.04
N LEU A 126 3.35 -5.52 -16.44
CA LEU A 126 3.80 -6.16 -15.22
C LEU A 126 4.65 -7.42 -15.47
N ALA A 127 4.98 -7.74 -16.72
CA ALA A 127 5.72 -8.96 -17.07
C ALA A 127 7.13 -9.01 -16.47
N ALA A 128 7.76 -7.85 -16.30
CA ALA A 128 9.06 -7.71 -15.66
C ALA A 128 9.16 -6.33 -15.02
N GLY A 129 9.81 -6.26 -13.86
CA GLY A 129 10.00 -5.00 -13.14
C GLY A 129 10.26 -5.20 -11.66
N ILE A 130 10.28 -4.08 -10.94
CA ILE A 130 10.40 -4.03 -9.49
C ILE A 130 9.14 -3.37 -8.93
N PRO A 131 8.39 -4.06 -8.06
CA PRO A 131 7.33 -3.40 -7.32
C PRO A 131 7.91 -2.46 -6.27
N GLU A 132 7.17 -1.40 -5.97
CA GLU A 132 7.40 -0.53 -4.81
C GLU A 132 8.81 0.06 -4.74
N GLY A 133 9.40 0.34 -5.91
CA GLY A 133 10.75 0.85 -6.03
C GLY A 133 10.87 2.27 -5.49
N VAL A 134 11.77 2.48 -4.52
CA VAL A 134 12.06 3.80 -3.95
C VAL A 134 13.25 4.44 -4.64
N VAL A 135 13.09 5.70 -5.04
CA VAL A 135 14.14 6.57 -5.57
C VAL A 135 14.17 7.87 -4.78
N ARG A 136 15.37 8.35 -4.48
CA ARG A 136 15.62 9.63 -3.83
C ARG A 136 16.63 10.43 -4.62
N VAL A 137 16.30 11.68 -4.90
CA VAL A 137 17.16 12.57 -5.67
C VAL A 137 16.87 14.02 -5.27
N PRO A 138 17.88 14.90 -5.19
CA PRO A 138 17.64 16.33 -5.12
C PRO A 138 16.99 16.81 -6.43
N HIS A 139 15.91 17.57 -6.32
CA HIS A 139 15.28 18.25 -7.45
C HIS A 139 15.13 19.73 -7.12
N CYS A 140 15.72 20.60 -7.95
CA CYS A 140 15.76 22.05 -7.70
C CYS A 140 16.30 22.41 -6.30
N GLY A 141 17.31 21.67 -5.82
CA GLY A 141 17.90 21.85 -4.48
C GLY A 141 17.10 21.28 -3.32
N VAL A 142 15.92 20.67 -3.56
CA VAL A 142 15.08 20.06 -2.53
C VAL A 142 15.27 18.53 -2.55
N PRO A 143 15.58 17.88 -1.41
CA PRO A 143 15.58 16.42 -1.33
C PRO A 143 14.18 15.89 -1.62
N CYS A 144 14.06 15.06 -2.65
CA CYS A 144 12.79 14.46 -3.05
C CYS A 144 12.84 12.94 -2.96
N GLN A 145 11.66 12.33 -2.76
CA GLN A 145 11.49 10.88 -2.82
C GLN A 145 10.22 10.48 -3.56
N ILE A 146 10.27 9.31 -4.19
CA ILE A 146 9.13 8.63 -4.79
C ILE A 146 9.22 7.14 -4.48
N ARG A 147 8.06 6.52 -4.24
CA ARG A 147 7.88 5.07 -4.26
C ARG A 147 6.96 4.75 -5.43
N MET A 148 7.47 4.01 -6.39
CA MET A 148 6.78 3.69 -7.63
C MET A 148 6.14 2.32 -7.50
N ASP A 149 4.85 2.22 -7.83
CA ASP A 149 4.09 0.97 -7.82
C ASP A 149 4.82 -0.12 -8.62
N TRP A 150 5.28 0.21 -9.83
CA TRP A 150 6.04 -0.69 -10.69
C TRP A 150 7.10 0.06 -11.48
N PHE A 151 8.33 -0.47 -11.48
CA PHE A 151 9.46 0.11 -12.21
C PHE A 151 10.09 -0.90 -13.17
N PHE A 152 10.14 -0.56 -14.46
CA PHE A 152 10.74 -1.40 -15.50
C PHE A 152 12.10 -0.85 -15.96
N TYR A 153 13.11 -1.74 -16.00
CA TYR A 153 14.52 -1.36 -16.24
C TYR A 153 14.85 -0.96 -17.69
N ALA A 154 14.01 -1.23 -18.69
CA ALA A 154 14.34 -0.89 -20.08
C ALA A 154 14.15 0.60 -20.41
N CYS A 155 13.58 1.39 -19.49
CA CYS A 155 13.51 2.83 -19.68
C CYS A 155 14.89 3.43 -19.37
N ARG A 156 15.67 3.74 -20.42
CA ARG A 156 16.79 4.69 -20.30
C ARG A 156 16.20 6.03 -19.85
N LEU A 157 16.14 6.24 -18.54
CA LEU A 157 15.92 7.55 -17.94
C LEU A 157 17.10 8.43 -18.34
N THR A 158 16.96 9.09 -19.49
CA THR A 158 17.82 10.20 -19.87
C THR A 158 17.37 11.36 -19.01
N ILE A 159 17.97 11.49 -17.82
CA ILE A 159 17.83 12.71 -17.04
C ILE A 159 18.48 13.80 -17.89
N LEU A 160 17.65 14.60 -18.57
CA LEU A 160 18.08 15.82 -19.25
C LEU A 160 18.46 16.81 -18.16
N SER A 161 19.70 16.72 -17.69
CA SER A 161 20.35 17.81 -16.97
C SER A 161 20.45 19.00 -17.92
N ARG A 162 19.72 20.07 -17.60
CA ARG A 162 20.03 21.42 -18.06
C ARG A 162 20.86 22.11 -17.00
#